data_AF-A0A4P6Q743-F1
#
_entry.id   AF-A0A4P6Q743-F1
#
_cell.length_a   1.000
_cell.length_b   1.000
_cell.length_c   1.000
_cell.angle_alpha   90.00
_cell.angle_beta   90.00
_cell.angle_gamma   90.00
#
_symmetry.space_group_name_H-M   'P 1'
#
loop_
_entity.id
_entity.type
_entity.pdbx_description
1 polymer ?
#
loop_
_entity_poly.entity_id
_entity_poly.type
_entity_poly.pdbx_seq_one_letter_code
_entity_poly.pdbx_strand_id
1 'polypeptide(L)'
;MSMPTIDELASQLTAVSGAKAVDPDHPLQHIEDVDSLDLMEWLYGFQNDYPHIPADESLFADMDDTTTLRTVHERIQRLVPEQG
;
A
#
# COMPACT_ATOMS: atom_id res chain seq x y z
N MET A 1 -8.43 15.06 -8.25
CA MET A 1 -7.53 13.89 -8.16
C MET A 1 -7.10 13.81 -6.71
N SER A 2 -7.72 12.93 -5.94
CA SER A 2 -7.48 12.85 -4.51
C SER A 2 -6.52 11.70 -4.25
N MET A 3 -5.47 11.99 -3.48
CA MET A 3 -4.60 10.96 -2.93
C MET A 3 -5.38 10.12 -1.92
N PRO A 4 -5.20 8.78 -1.91
CA PRO A 4 -5.75 7.97 -0.85
C PRO A 4 -5.13 8.34 0.49
N THR A 5 -5.94 8.29 1.53
CA THR A 5 -5.49 8.34 2.91
C THR A 5 -4.89 7.00 3.31
N ILE A 6 -4.05 7.01 4.33
CA ILE A 6 -3.44 5.79 4.86
C ILE A 6 -4.47 4.79 5.41
N ASP A 7 -5.60 5.28 5.92
CA ASP A 7 -6.71 4.46 6.44
C ASP A 7 -7.48 3.74 5.31
N GLU A 8 -7.65 4.42 4.17
CA GLU A 8 -8.21 3.80 2.96
C GLU A 8 -7.29 2.69 2.44
N LEU A 9 -5.98 2.94 2.40
CA LEU A 9 -5.00 1.91 2.00
C LEU A 9 -5.03 0.70 2.94
N ALA A 10 -5.13 0.93 4.25
CA ALA A 10 -5.19 -0.14 5.25
C ALA A 10 -6.48 -0.96 5.12
N SER A 11 -7.60 -0.28 4.88
CA SER A 11 -8.90 -0.91 4.64
C SER A 11 -8.90 -1.76 3.37
N GLN A 12 -8.28 -1.27 2.30
CA GLN A 12 -8.11 -2.03 1.05
C GLN A 12 -7.24 -3.27 1.27
N LEU A 13 -6.10 -3.14 1.97
CA LEU A 13 -5.21 -4.27 2.21
C LEU A 13 -5.88 -5.31 3.12
N THR A 14 -6.59 -4.87 4.15
CA THR A 14 -7.42 -5.72 5.01
C THR A 14 -8.45 -6.52 4.20
N ALA A 15 -9.09 -5.89 3.21
CA ALA A 15 -10.11 -6.55 2.39
C ALA A 15 -9.52 -7.61 1.44
N VAL A 16 -8.30 -7.40 0.94
CA VAL A 16 -7.62 -8.33 0.02
C VAL A 16 -7.00 -9.50 0.77
N SER A 17 -6.28 -9.23 1.85
CA SER A 17 -5.50 -10.25 2.55
C SER A 17 -6.34 -11.10 3.53
N GLY A 18 -7.53 -10.62 3.89
CA GLY A 18 -8.37 -11.27 4.91
C GLY A 18 -7.87 -11.08 6.35
N ALA A 19 -6.85 -10.24 6.56
CA ALA A 19 -6.40 -9.85 7.89
C ALA A 19 -7.54 -9.28 8.73
N LYS A 20 -7.50 -9.48 10.04
CA LYS A 20 -8.51 -8.86 10.93
C LYS A 20 -8.43 -7.33 10.93
N ALA A 21 -7.20 -6.80 10.88
CA ALA A 21 -6.90 -5.39 10.77
C ALA A 21 -5.43 -5.23 10.35
N VAL A 22 -5.17 -4.27 9.47
CA VAL A 22 -3.80 -3.84 9.13
C VAL A 22 -3.51 -2.55 9.90
N ASP A 23 -2.55 -2.60 10.82
CA ASP A 23 -2.00 -1.39 11.46
C ASP A 23 -0.97 -0.74 10.51
N PRO A 24 -1.18 0.53 10.09
CA PRO A 24 -0.29 1.17 9.13
C PRO A 24 1.13 1.43 9.64
N ASP A 25 1.33 1.36 10.95
CA ASP A 25 2.62 1.55 11.62
C ASP A 25 3.29 0.23 12.01
N HIS A 26 2.67 -0.91 11.69
CA HIS A 26 3.25 -2.23 11.87
C HIS A 26 3.99 -2.70 10.60
N PRO A 27 5.14 -3.38 10.72
CA PRO A 27 5.83 -3.94 9.57
C PRO A 27 4.95 -4.92 8.80
N LEU A 28 4.84 -4.73 7.48
CA LEU A 28 3.99 -5.53 6.61
C LEU A 28 4.35 -7.02 6.64
N GLN A 29 5.65 -7.33 6.73
CA GLN A 29 6.13 -8.72 6.81
C GLN A 29 5.74 -9.44 8.11
N HIS A 30 5.32 -8.71 9.14
CA HIS A 30 4.94 -9.28 10.44
C HIS A 30 3.43 -9.38 10.62
N ILE A 31 2.64 -8.97 9.62
CA ILE A 31 1.20 -9.20 9.59
C ILE A 31 0.97 -10.63 9.07
N GLU A 32 0.54 -11.53 9.97
CA GLU A 32 0.41 -12.98 9.72
C GLU A 32 -0.43 -13.31 8.46
N ASP A 33 -1.48 -12.53 8.22
CA ASP A 33 -2.43 -12.71 7.13
C ASP A 33 -2.11 -11.85 5.89
N VAL A 34 -0.90 -11.31 5.75
CA VAL A 34 -0.47 -10.55 4.56
C VAL A 34 0.74 -11.23 3.95
N ASP A 35 0.55 -11.77 2.74
CA ASP A 35 1.63 -12.34 1.95
C ASP A 35 1.95 -11.50 0.69
N SER A 36 2.94 -11.95 -0.08
CA SER A 36 3.36 -11.25 -1.31
C SER A 36 2.27 -11.22 -2.39
N LEU A 37 1.39 -12.23 -2.45
CA LEU A 37 0.28 -12.26 -3.39
C LEU A 37 -0.77 -11.20 -3.00
N ASP A 38 -1.09 -11.08 -1.72
CA ASP A 38 -2.02 -10.07 -1.21
C ASP A 38 -1.54 -8.65 -1.53
N LEU A 39 -0.24 -8.38 -1.38
CA LEU A 39 0.36 -7.08 -1.72
C LEU A 39 0.24 -6.78 -3.22
N MET A 40 0.38 -7.80 -4.08
CA MET A 40 0.23 -7.64 -5.53
C MET A 40 -1.23 -7.43 -5.92
N GLU A 41 -2.17 -8.20 -5.35
CA GLU A 41 -3.60 -8.01 -5.58
C GLU A 41 -4.07 -6.64 -5.11
N TRP A 42 -3.59 -6.19 -3.95
CA TRP A 42 -3.82 -4.85 -3.45
C TRP A 42 -3.29 -3.77 -4.41
N LEU A 43 -2.09 -3.95 -4.96
CA LEU A 43 -1.51 -3.02 -5.93
C LEU A 43 -2.34 -2.94 -7.21
N TYR A 44 -2.84 -4.07 -7.72
CA TYR A 44 -3.73 -4.07 -8.88
C TYR A 44 -5.05 -3.34 -8.59
N GLY A 45 -5.64 -3.58 -7.43
CA GLY A 45 -6.83 -2.84 -6.98
C GLY A 45 -6.57 -1.34 -6.87
N PHE A 46 -5.44 -0.97 -6.26
CA PHE A 46 -5.00 0.42 -6.17
C PHE A 46 -4.85 1.08 -7.54
N GLN A 47 -4.17 0.43 -8.49
CA GLN A 47 -3.99 0.96 -9.85
C GLN A 47 -5.32 1.15 -10.58
N ASN A 48 -6.30 0.29 -10.33
CA ASN A 48 -7.64 0.41 -10.90
C ASN A 48 -8.41 1.61 -10.32
N ASP A 49 -8.33 1.82 -9.00
CA ASP A 49 -9.04 2.91 -8.31
C ASP A 49 -8.35 4.27 -8.51
N TYR A 50 -7.02 4.25 -8.65
CA TYR A 50 -6.17 5.44 -8.81
C TYR A 50 -5.32 5.38 -10.10
N PRO A 51 -5.93 5.30 -11.29
CA PRO A 51 -5.22 5.10 -12.57
C PRO A 51 -4.33 6.29 -12.99
N HIS A 52 -4.39 7.39 -12.24
CA HIS A 52 -3.60 8.59 -12.45
C HIS A 52 -2.30 8.59 -11.62
N ILE A 53 -2.15 7.66 -10.67
CA ILE A 53 -0.95 7.50 -9.87
C ILE A 53 -0.11 6.38 -10.50
N PRO A 54 1.15 6.64 -10.91
CA PRO A 54 1.99 5.64 -11.56
C PRO A 54 2.63 4.69 -10.54
N ALA A 55 1.80 4.03 -9.72
CA ALA A 55 2.24 3.02 -8.77
C ALA A 55 2.57 1.71 -9.49
N ASP A 56 3.63 1.02 -9.08
CA ASP A 56 4.01 -0.32 -9.55
C ASP A 56 4.70 -1.11 -8.43
N GLU A 57 5.25 -2.28 -8.75
CA GLU A 57 5.90 -3.18 -7.79
C GLU A 57 7.08 -2.54 -7.04
N SER A 58 7.66 -1.45 -7.57
CA SER A 58 8.69 -0.66 -6.88
C SER A 58 8.23 -0.06 -5.55
N LEU A 59 6.92 0.04 -5.32
CA LEU A 59 6.37 0.41 -4.01
C LEU A 59 6.79 -0.55 -2.90
N PHE A 60 7.10 -1.80 -3.24
CA PHE A 60 7.55 -2.85 -2.32
C PHE A 60 9.02 -3.22 -2.52
N ALA A 61 9.75 -2.52 -3.40
CA ALA A 61 11.18 -2.72 -3.54
C ALA A 61 11.88 -2.48 -2.19
N ASP A 62 12.90 -3.31 -1.93
CA ASP A 62 13.69 -3.26 -0.70
C ASP A 62 12.85 -3.33 0.59
N MET A 63 11.73 -4.06 0.57
CA MET A 63 10.94 -4.33 1.77
C MET A 63 11.77 -5.14 2.78
N ASP A 64 11.88 -4.62 3.99
CA ASP A 64 12.50 -5.26 5.15
C ASP A 64 11.52 -5.32 6.34
N ASP A 65 11.99 -5.88 7.46
CA ASP A 65 11.25 -6.03 8.72
C ASP A 65 10.82 -4.71 9.39
N THR A 66 11.10 -3.54 8.78
CA THR A 66 10.68 -2.22 9.24
C THR A 66 9.74 -1.52 8.28
N THR A 67 9.50 -2.09 7.10
CA THR A 67 8.66 -1.45 6.08
C THR A 67 7.18 -1.59 6.44
N THR A 68 6.51 -0.45 6.65
CA THR A 68 5.10 -0.38 7.03
C THR A 68 4.23 0.14 5.89
N LEU A 69 2.90 0.06 6.04
CA LEU A 69 2.00 0.68 5.07
C LEU A 69 2.17 2.20 5.02
N ARG A 70 2.58 2.85 6.12
CA ARG A 70 2.97 4.27 6.12
C ARG A 70 4.13 4.53 5.16
N THR A 71 5.16 3.68 5.17
CA THR A 71 6.28 3.80 4.23
C THR A 71 5.79 3.70 2.78
N VAL A 72 4.88 2.77 2.49
CA VAL A 72 4.27 2.64 1.15
C VAL A 72 3.46 3.89 0.80
N HIS A 73 2.66 4.43 1.72
CA HIS A 73 1.90 5.66 1.51
C HIS A 73 2.80 6.85 1.16
N GLU A 74 3.93 7.00 1.86
CA GLU A 74 4.92 8.03 1.52
C GLU A 74 5.56 7.81 0.15
N ARG A 75 5.82 6.56 -0.25
CA ARG A 75 6.31 6.23 -1.60
C ARG A 75 5.29 6.67 -2.65
N ILE A 76 4.00 6.36 -2.44
CA ILE A 76 2.90 6.81 -3.32
C ILE A 76 2.84 8.33 -3.40
N GLN A 77 2.97 9.04 -2.27
CA GLN A 77 2.99 10.50 -2.24
C GLN A 77 4.11 11.10 -3.11
N ARG A 78 5.27 10.45 -3.16
CA ARG A 78 6.42 10.88 -4.00
C ARG A 78 6.20 10.60 -5.49
N LEU A 79 5.30 9.69 -5.84
CA LEU A 79 4.97 9.38 -7.24
C LEU A 79 4.02 10.39 -7.87
N VAL A 80 3.22 11.07 -7.05
CA VAL A 80 2.39 12.16 -7.54
C VAL A 80 3.28 13.39 -7.69
N PRO A 81 3.55 13.87 -8.92
CA PRO A 81 4.29 15.10 -9.10
C PRO A 81 3.53 16.18 -8.33
N GLU A 82 4.26 16.91 -7.47
CA GLU A 82 3.75 18.08 -6.77
C GLU A 82 2.90 18.85 -7.78
N GLN A 83 1.59 18.95 -7.52
CA GLN A 83 0.69 19.74 -8.34
C GLN A 83 1.23 21.18 -8.23
N GLY A 84 2.03 21.58 -9.23
CA GLY A 84 2.56 22.92 -9.35
C GLY A 84 1.46 23.96 -9.47
#